data_AF-A0A7D5NXS5-F1
#
_entry.id   AF-A0A7D5NXS5-F1
#
_cell.length_a   1.000
_cell.length_b   1.000
_cell.length_c   1.000
_cell.angle_alpha   90.00
_cell.angle_beta   90.00
_cell.angle_gamma   90.00
#
_symmetry.space_group_name_H-M   'P 1'
#
loop_
_entity.id
_entity.type
_entity.pdbx_description
1 polymer ?
#
loop_
_entity_poly.entity_id
_entity_poly.type
_entity_poly.pdbx_seq_one_letter_code
_entity_poly.pdbx_strand_id
1 'polypeptide(L)'
;MMLDDKDRTIISMYAKDPEVSQERIAKKIGLSQPSVAMRISKLRERGALENLTGINPLKLGLYLAKVDISSTRPNEILEMFGDCPYFANGFTISGKNNLCLFFFSESITTLESIVNGHIRSNPSVTDVDFNIVITSERDFIVPTVLNFERLDHPPCGMKGKCSECPSFRSKKCMGCPITGQYQGTFY
;
A
#
# COMPACT_ATOMS: atom_id res chain seq x y z
N MET A 1 0.94 5.33 26.06
CA MET A 1 -0.36 5.09 26.75
C MET A 1 -0.30 3.72 27.39
N MET A 2 -0.80 3.58 28.61
CA MET A 2 -1.06 2.26 29.18
C MET A 2 -2.51 1.88 28.83
N LEU A 3 -2.69 0.78 28.10
CA LEU A 3 -4.02 0.23 27.77
C LEU A 3 -4.56 -0.52 28.99
N ASP A 4 -5.76 -0.17 29.45
CA ASP A 4 -6.48 -0.95 30.46
C ASP A 4 -7.20 -2.17 29.87
N ASP A 5 -7.77 -3.02 30.71
CA ASP A 5 -8.43 -4.25 30.26
C ASP A 5 -9.65 -4.00 29.37
N LYS A 6 -10.35 -2.88 29.57
CA LYS A 6 -11.49 -2.50 28.73
C LYS A 6 -11.00 -2.08 27.34
N ASP A 7 -9.93 -1.30 27.27
CA ASP A 7 -9.29 -0.91 26.00
C ASP A 7 -8.81 -2.14 25.22
N ARG A 8 -8.14 -3.09 25.90
CA ARG A 8 -7.72 -4.37 25.28
C ARG A 8 -8.89 -5.17 24.76
N THR A 9 -10.01 -5.18 25.49
CA THR A 9 -11.25 -5.85 25.06
C THR A 9 -11.83 -5.18 23.82
N ILE A 10 -11.88 -3.84 23.78
CA ILE A 10 -12.37 -3.07 22.62
C ILE A 10 -11.53 -3.41 21.37
N ILE A 11 -10.21 -3.32 21.46
CA ILE A 11 -9.29 -3.62 20.34
C ILE A 11 -9.50 -5.07 19.86
N SER A 12 -9.59 -6.02 20.80
CA SER A 12 -9.80 -7.43 20.47
C SER A 12 -11.15 -7.71 19.80
N MET A 13 -12.19 -6.94 20.12
CA MET A 13 -13.50 -7.06 19.47
C MET A 13 -13.43 -6.56 18.03
N TYR A 14 -12.82 -5.40 17.79
CA TYR A 14 -12.61 -4.87 16.43
C TYR A 14 -11.70 -5.77 15.57
N ALA A 15 -10.66 -6.35 16.15
CA ALA A 15 -9.76 -7.26 15.43
C ALA A 15 -10.45 -8.56 14.96
N LYS A 16 -11.53 -8.98 15.64
CA LYS A 16 -12.34 -10.16 15.27
C LYS A 16 -13.48 -9.82 14.33
N ASP A 17 -14.05 -8.64 14.49
CA ASP A 17 -15.24 -8.16 13.79
C ASP A 17 -15.10 -6.64 13.60
N PRO A 18 -14.54 -6.19 12.46
CA PRO A 18 -14.33 -4.76 12.18
C PRO A 18 -15.61 -3.93 12.22
N GLU A 19 -16.77 -4.57 11.99
CA GLU A 19 -18.10 -3.95 11.96
C GLU A 19 -18.83 -4.04 13.32
N VAL A 20 -18.14 -4.44 14.39
CA VAL A 20 -18.76 -4.59 15.71
C VAL A 20 -19.37 -3.28 16.22
N SER A 21 -20.63 -3.34 16.65
CA SER A 21 -21.34 -2.16 17.15
C SER A 21 -20.87 -1.71 18.53
N GLN A 22 -20.91 -0.41 18.79
CA GLN A 22 -20.57 0.16 20.10
C GLN A 22 -21.51 -0.33 21.21
N GLU A 23 -22.77 -0.62 20.89
CA GLU A 23 -23.73 -1.21 21.83
C GLU A 23 -23.29 -2.60 22.30
N ARG A 24 -22.84 -3.46 21.37
CA ARG A 24 -22.34 -4.79 21.69
C ARG A 24 -21.06 -4.71 22.53
N ILE A 25 -20.17 -3.77 22.23
CA ILE A 25 -18.98 -3.48 23.04
C ILE A 25 -19.39 -3.02 24.45
N ALA A 26 -20.30 -2.05 24.56
CA ALA A 26 -20.80 -1.48 25.81
C ALA A 26 -21.36 -2.56 26.74
N LYS A 27 -22.20 -3.45 26.19
CA LYS A 27 -22.74 -4.61 26.90
C LYS A 27 -21.63 -5.56 27.39
N LYS A 28 -20.59 -5.78 26.57
CA LYS A 28 -19.48 -6.69 26.90
C LYS A 28 -18.59 -6.16 28.02
N ILE A 29 -18.34 -4.86 28.08
CA ILE A 29 -17.40 -4.24 29.05
C ILE A 29 -18.10 -3.51 30.21
N GLY A 30 -19.43 -3.56 30.28
CA GLY A 30 -20.22 -2.95 31.34
C GLY A 30 -20.05 -1.44 31.40
N LEU A 31 -20.13 -0.76 30.25
CA LEU A 31 -20.10 0.70 30.14
C LEU A 31 -21.31 1.19 29.37
N SER A 32 -21.62 2.48 29.48
CA SER A 32 -22.58 3.13 28.58
C SER A 32 -21.97 3.32 27.19
N GLN A 33 -22.80 3.37 26.16
CA GLN A 33 -22.35 3.59 24.78
C GLN A 33 -21.53 4.90 24.61
N PRO A 34 -21.91 6.05 25.22
CA PRO A 34 -21.07 7.26 25.16
C PRO A 34 -19.68 7.06 25.78
N SER A 35 -19.56 6.31 26.88
CA SER A 35 -18.26 6.01 27.48
C SER A 35 -17.40 5.12 26.57
N VAL A 36 -18.02 4.18 25.84
CA VAL A 36 -17.33 3.37 24.82
C VAL A 36 -16.87 4.22 23.65
N ALA A 37 -17.73 5.11 23.13
CA ALA A 37 -17.40 6.04 22.05
C ALA A 37 -16.17 6.90 22.39
N MET A 38 -16.12 7.43 23.62
CA MET A 38 -14.99 8.22 24.11
C MET A 38 -13.68 7.40 24.15
N ARG A 39 -13.75 6.12 24.57
CA ARG A 39 -12.59 5.22 24.57
C ARG A 39 -12.12 4.91 23.15
N ILE A 40 -13.03 4.56 22.24
CA ILE A 40 -12.72 4.32 20.83
C ILE A 40 -12.04 5.54 20.20
N SER A 41 -12.58 6.74 20.45
CA SER A 41 -12.00 7.99 19.97
C SER A 41 -10.55 8.16 20.45
N LYS A 42 -10.30 7.98 21.75
CA LYS A 42 -8.94 8.04 22.33
C LYS A 42 -8.01 6.96 21.79
N LEU A 43 -8.52 5.76 21.52
CA LEU A 43 -7.72 4.68 20.95
C LEU A 43 -7.30 5.01 19.50
N ARG A 44 -8.21 5.57 18.70
CA ARG A 44 -7.91 6.06 17.35
C ARG A 44 -6.95 7.24 17.35
N GLU A 45 -7.21 8.26 18.15
CA GLU A 45 -6.34 9.44 18.29
C GLU A 45 -4.89 9.06 18.64
N ARG A 46 -4.69 7.94 19.34
CA ARG A 46 -3.39 7.46 19.79
C ARG A 46 -2.80 6.34 18.94
N GLY A 47 -3.42 5.97 17.81
CA GLY A 47 -2.95 4.90 16.92
C GLY A 47 -3.08 3.48 17.49
N ALA A 48 -3.85 3.29 18.56
CA ALA A 48 -4.08 1.97 19.17
C ALA A 48 -5.23 1.19 18.50
N LEU A 49 -6.05 1.87 17.71
CA LEU A 49 -7.12 1.28 16.94
C LEU A 49 -7.20 1.99 15.60
N GLU A 50 -6.77 1.31 14.54
CA GLU A 50 -6.81 1.81 13.16
C GLU A 50 -7.65 0.85 12.31
N ASN A 51 -8.29 1.38 11.26
CA ASN A 51 -8.98 0.59 10.26
C ASN A 51 -8.53 1.03 8.87
N LEU A 52 -8.46 0.05 7.96
CA LEU A 52 -8.05 0.26 6.58
C LEU A 52 -9.09 -0.35 5.66
N THR A 53 -9.61 0.45 4.74
CA THR A 53 -10.54 0.00 3.70
C THR A 53 -9.83 0.06 2.36
N GLY A 54 -9.94 -1.03 1.60
CA GLY A 54 -9.23 -1.16 0.33
C GLY A 54 -9.48 -2.50 -0.31
N ILE A 55 -8.68 -2.80 -1.33
CA ILE A 55 -8.72 -4.09 -2.02
C ILE A 55 -7.76 -5.08 -1.36
N ASN A 56 -7.97 -6.37 -1.58
CA ASN A 56 -6.93 -7.37 -1.42
C ASN A 56 -6.42 -7.76 -2.83
N PRO A 57 -5.21 -7.35 -3.23
CA PRO A 57 -4.72 -7.59 -4.59
C PRO A 57 -4.70 -9.08 -4.96
N LEU A 58 -4.23 -9.95 -4.07
CA LEU A 58 -4.12 -11.38 -4.32
C LEU A 58 -5.50 -12.04 -4.51
N LYS A 59 -6.50 -11.66 -3.69
CA LYS A 59 -7.88 -12.16 -3.84
C LYS A 59 -8.56 -11.68 -5.11
N LEU A 60 -8.15 -10.54 -5.67
CA LEU A 60 -8.62 -10.04 -6.95
C LEU A 60 -7.87 -10.64 -8.16
N GLY A 61 -6.89 -11.53 -7.92
CA GLY A 61 -6.08 -12.12 -8.98
C GLY A 61 -4.98 -11.19 -9.51
N LEU A 62 -4.67 -10.11 -8.79
CA LEU A 62 -3.54 -9.24 -9.10
C LEU A 62 -2.25 -9.83 -8.52
N TYR A 63 -1.12 -9.54 -9.17
CA TYR A 63 0.20 -9.88 -8.67
C TYR A 63 0.66 -8.85 -7.65
N LEU A 64 1.31 -9.30 -6.58
CA LEU A 64 1.94 -8.47 -5.58
C LEU A 64 3.46 -8.71 -5.59
N ALA A 65 4.25 -7.69 -5.87
CA ALA A 65 5.70 -7.72 -5.79
C ALA A 65 6.18 -7.14 -4.46
N LYS A 66 7.24 -7.74 -3.91
CA LYS A 66 8.08 -7.22 -2.84
C LYS A 66 9.42 -6.81 -3.44
N VAL A 67 9.85 -5.59 -3.15
CA VAL A 67 11.08 -4.99 -3.70
C VAL A 67 11.93 -4.48 -2.55
N ASP A 68 13.03 -5.16 -2.26
CA ASP A 68 14.02 -4.66 -1.30
C ASP A 68 15.07 -3.83 -2.03
N ILE A 69 15.42 -2.68 -1.46
CA ILE A 69 16.28 -1.69 -2.11
C ILE A 69 17.35 -1.23 -1.12
N SER A 70 18.60 -1.16 -1.56
CA SER A 70 19.64 -0.38 -0.91
C SER A 70 19.78 0.95 -1.63
N SER A 71 19.59 2.06 -0.92
CA SER A 71 19.75 3.40 -1.48
C SER A 71 20.53 4.33 -0.55
N THR A 72 21.33 5.23 -1.10
CA THR A 72 21.95 6.33 -0.35
C THR A 72 20.95 7.43 0.02
N ARG A 73 19.77 7.46 -0.63
CA ARG A 73 18.71 8.44 -0.41
C ARG A 73 17.34 7.75 -0.32
N PRO A 74 17.10 6.96 0.75
CA PRO A 74 15.93 6.11 0.86
C PRO A 74 14.60 6.89 0.90
N ASN A 75 14.58 8.06 1.54
CA ASN A 75 13.38 8.90 1.64
C ASN A 75 12.92 9.39 0.25
N GLU A 76 13.86 9.81 -0.61
CA GLU A 76 13.53 10.24 -1.98
C GLU A 76 12.87 9.12 -2.78
N ILE A 77 13.34 7.87 -2.62
CA ILE A 77 12.75 6.71 -3.30
C ILE A 77 11.34 6.43 -2.80
N LEU A 78 11.09 6.55 -1.49
CA LEU A 78 9.73 6.37 -0.94
C LEU A 78 8.78 7.46 -1.43
N GLU A 79 9.21 8.72 -1.37
CA GLU A 79 8.43 9.88 -1.81
C GLU A 79 8.05 9.80 -3.29
N MET A 80 8.95 9.28 -4.15
CA MET A 80 8.66 9.06 -5.57
C MET A 80 7.41 8.19 -5.82
N PHE A 81 7.06 7.26 -4.93
CA PHE A 81 5.94 6.34 -5.18
C PHE A 81 4.67 6.67 -4.40
N GLY A 82 4.67 7.72 -3.59
CA GLY A 82 3.53 8.07 -2.72
C GLY A 82 2.19 8.15 -3.45
N ASP A 83 2.18 8.75 -4.64
CA ASP A 83 0.97 8.90 -5.47
C ASP A 83 0.87 7.86 -6.60
N CYS A 84 1.75 6.86 -6.63
CA CYS A 84 1.76 5.84 -7.68
C CYS A 84 0.59 4.86 -7.48
N PRO A 85 -0.31 4.66 -8.46
CA PRO A 85 -1.45 3.76 -8.30
C PRO A 85 -1.07 2.31 -8.05
N TYR A 86 0.11 1.89 -8.53
CA TYR A 86 0.63 0.54 -8.35
C TYR A 86 1.32 0.34 -7.00
N PHE A 87 1.58 1.41 -6.24
CA PHE A 87 2.29 1.33 -4.97
C PHE A 87 1.33 0.90 -3.86
N ALA A 88 1.67 -0.19 -3.17
CA ALA A 88 0.85 -0.74 -2.11
C ALA A 88 1.27 -0.22 -0.73
N ASN A 89 2.57 -0.26 -0.45
CA ASN A 89 3.16 0.23 0.80
C ASN A 89 4.69 0.29 0.69
N GLY A 90 5.34 1.01 1.60
CA GLY A 90 6.80 1.07 1.66
C GLY A 90 7.31 1.33 3.07
N PHE A 91 8.45 0.72 3.39
CA PHE A 91 9.05 0.80 4.71
C PHE A 91 10.53 1.10 4.61
N THR A 92 11.02 1.98 5.48
CA THR A 92 12.44 2.04 5.81
C THR A 92 12.76 0.93 6.79
N ILE A 93 13.73 0.08 6.45
CA ILE A 93 14.08 -1.10 7.23
C ILE A 93 15.56 -1.07 7.63
N SER A 94 15.91 -1.85 8.65
CA SER A 94 17.31 -2.13 8.98
C SER A 94 17.72 -3.47 8.36
N GLY A 95 19.02 -3.63 8.08
CA GLY A 95 19.57 -4.86 7.50
C GLY A 95 20.42 -4.57 6.26
N LYS A 96 20.52 -5.56 5.37
CA LYS A 96 21.28 -5.46 4.11
C LYS A 96 20.71 -4.36 3.21
N ASN A 97 19.39 -4.34 3.08
CA ASN A 97 18.63 -3.33 2.36
C ASN A 97 18.03 -2.34 3.36
N ASN A 98 17.81 -1.10 2.94
CA ASN A 98 17.27 -0.05 3.81
C ASN A 98 15.85 0.38 3.42
N LEU A 99 15.28 -0.21 2.37
CA LEU A 99 13.87 -0.08 1.99
C LEU A 99 13.27 -1.44 1.65
N CYS A 100 11.96 -1.59 1.92
CA CYS A 100 11.12 -2.68 1.45
C CYS A 100 9.81 -2.09 0.92
N LEU A 101 9.59 -2.20 -0.40
CA LEU A 101 8.42 -1.68 -1.09
C LEU A 101 7.53 -2.81 -1.57
N PHE A 102 6.22 -2.56 -1.61
CA PHE A 102 5.23 -3.44 -2.20
C PHE A 102 4.53 -2.74 -3.35
N PHE A 103 4.40 -3.45 -4.47
CA PHE A 103 3.67 -3.00 -5.65
C PHE A 103 2.70 -4.06 -6.12
N PHE A 104 1.58 -3.67 -6.71
CA PHE A 104 0.60 -4.60 -7.27
C PHE A 104 0.18 -4.23 -8.69
N SER A 105 -0.16 -5.22 -9.51
CA SER A 105 -0.58 -5.02 -10.91
C SER A 105 -1.24 -6.29 -11.47
N GLU A 106 -2.00 -6.14 -12.55
CA GLU A 106 -2.48 -7.26 -13.38
C GLU A 106 -1.34 -7.99 -14.12
N SER A 107 -0.12 -7.42 -14.17
CA SER A 107 1.01 -8.01 -14.89
C SER A 107 2.33 -7.91 -14.13
N ILE A 108 3.01 -9.06 -14.00
CA ILE A 108 4.38 -9.15 -13.47
C ILE A 108 5.35 -8.30 -14.30
N THR A 109 5.19 -8.26 -15.63
CA THR A 109 6.09 -7.48 -16.49
C THR A 109 5.93 -5.97 -16.28
N THR A 110 4.73 -5.51 -15.90
CA THR A 110 4.51 -4.12 -15.48
C THR A 110 5.26 -3.82 -14.20
N LEU A 111 5.17 -4.70 -13.20
CA LEU A 111 5.91 -4.56 -11.93
C LEU A 111 7.43 -4.54 -12.17
N GLU A 112 7.94 -5.45 -13.00
CA GLU A 112 9.35 -5.48 -13.39
C GLU A 112 9.75 -4.20 -14.15
N SER A 113 8.89 -3.71 -15.04
CA SER A 113 9.13 -2.45 -15.78
C SER A 113 9.20 -1.25 -14.86
N ILE A 114 8.39 -1.20 -13.80
CA ILE A 114 8.43 -0.14 -12.78
C ILE A 114 9.78 -0.18 -12.06
N VAL A 115 10.20 -1.37 -11.63
CA VAL A 115 11.45 -1.57 -10.88
C VAL A 115 12.67 -1.22 -11.74
N ASN A 116 12.72 -1.73 -12.98
CA ASN A 116 13.83 -1.45 -13.89
C ASN A 116 13.87 0.02 -14.33
N GLY A 117 12.70 0.59 -14.65
CA GLY A 117 12.58 1.92 -15.23
C GLY A 117 12.75 3.06 -14.23
N HIS A 118 12.34 2.87 -12.97
CA HIS A 118 12.31 3.94 -11.97
C HIS A 118 13.22 3.70 -10.76
N ILE A 119 13.45 2.45 -10.38
CA ILE A 119 14.22 2.12 -9.17
C ILE A 119 15.68 1.84 -9.54
N ARG A 120 15.94 0.83 -10.38
CA ARG A 120 17.31 0.46 -10.79
C ARG A 120 18.03 1.54 -11.59
N SER A 121 17.29 2.41 -12.27
CA SER A 121 17.83 3.55 -13.02
C SER A 121 18.17 4.74 -12.12
N ASN A 122 17.72 4.76 -10.86
CA ASN A 122 17.96 5.87 -9.95
C ASN A 122 19.40 5.85 -9.43
N PRO A 123 20.18 6.94 -9.57
CA PRO A 123 21.59 6.97 -9.16
C PRO A 123 21.84 6.74 -7.66
N SER A 124 20.82 6.92 -6.82
CA SER A 124 20.94 6.67 -5.38
C SER A 124 20.84 5.19 -5.02
N VAL A 125 20.31 4.35 -5.92
CA VAL A 125 20.07 2.93 -5.68
C VAL A 125 21.30 2.10 -6.03
N THR A 126 21.71 1.23 -5.11
CA THR A 126 22.90 0.39 -5.23
C THR A 126 22.60 -1.10 -5.35
N ASP A 127 21.48 -1.56 -4.78
CA ASP A 127 21.05 -2.96 -4.83
C ASP A 127 19.52 -3.03 -4.89
N VAL A 128 18.99 -4.00 -5.65
CA VAL A 128 17.54 -4.22 -5.78
C VAL A 128 17.23 -5.71 -5.89
N ASP A 129 16.48 -6.22 -4.92
CA ASP A 129 15.95 -7.58 -4.90
C ASP A 129 14.45 -7.56 -5.21
N PHE A 130 14.03 -8.26 -6.27
CA PHE A 130 12.66 -8.29 -6.77
C PHE A 130 12.06 -9.67 -6.58
N ASN A 131 10.97 -9.74 -5.82
CA ASN A 131 10.29 -10.98 -5.47
C ASN A 131 8.78 -10.85 -5.72
N ILE A 132 8.13 -11.96 -6.07
CA ILE A 132 6.67 -12.04 -6.15
C ILE A 132 6.13 -12.75 -4.92
N VAL A 133 5.14 -12.15 -4.27
CA VAL A 133 4.41 -12.78 -3.17
C VAL A 133 3.49 -13.84 -3.76
N ILE A 134 3.68 -15.10 -3.36
CA ILE A 134 2.92 -16.25 -3.87
C ILE A 134 1.63 -16.46 -3.07
N THR A 135 1.71 -16.38 -1.74
CA THR A 135 0.57 -16.57 -0.83
C THR A 135 0.64 -15.62 0.36
N SER A 136 -0.50 -15.42 1.03
CA SER A 136 -0.62 -14.66 2.25
C SER A 136 -1.52 -15.38 3.26
N GLU A 137 -1.03 -15.61 4.48
CA GLU A 137 -1.83 -16.23 5.56
C GLU A 137 -2.91 -15.29 6.11
N ARG A 138 -2.69 -13.98 6.01
CA ARG A 138 -3.64 -12.94 6.38
C ARG A 138 -3.84 -11.98 5.21
N ASP A 139 -5.00 -11.35 5.18
CA ASP A 139 -5.33 -10.38 4.15
C ASP A 139 -4.37 -9.20 4.16
N PHE A 140 -3.84 -8.87 2.99
CA PHE A 140 -3.07 -7.65 2.74
C PHE A 140 -3.98 -6.64 2.06
N ILE A 141 -4.62 -5.79 2.87
CA ILE A 141 -5.55 -4.77 2.38
C ILE A 141 -4.76 -3.54 1.96
N VAL A 142 -5.00 -3.08 0.73
CA VAL A 142 -4.36 -1.92 0.12
C VAL A 142 -5.43 -0.87 -0.19
N PRO A 143 -5.38 0.32 0.43
CA PRO A 143 -6.21 1.44 0.01
C PRO A 143 -5.93 1.74 -1.45
N THR A 144 -6.96 1.68 -2.29
CA THR A 144 -6.80 1.90 -3.72
C THR A 144 -7.90 2.82 -4.20
N VAL A 145 -7.49 3.94 -4.79
CA VAL A 145 -8.39 4.88 -5.44
C VAL A 145 -8.47 4.47 -6.90
N LEU A 146 -9.65 4.00 -7.33
CA LEU A 146 -9.90 3.58 -8.70
C LEU A 146 -10.50 4.71 -9.57
N ASN A 147 -10.95 5.79 -8.93
CA ASN A 147 -11.47 6.96 -9.62
C ASN A 147 -10.64 8.18 -9.24
N PHE A 148 -9.75 8.60 -10.14
CA PHE A 148 -8.84 9.73 -9.94
C PHE A 148 -8.85 10.67 -11.14
N GLU A 149 -8.47 11.92 -10.90
CA GLU A 149 -8.26 12.90 -11.95
C GLU A 149 -7.06 12.52 -12.82
N ARG A 150 -7.20 12.68 -14.13
CA ARG A 150 -6.11 12.39 -15.07
C ARG A 150 -5.07 13.50 -15.02
N LEU A 151 -3.80 13.13 -14.98
CA LEU A 151 -2.67 14.06 -15.08
C LEU A 151 -1.90 13.84 -16.38
N ASP A 152 -1.27 14.90 -16.88
CA ASP A 152 -0.45 14.83 -18.09
C ASP A 152 0.85 14.05 -17.89
N HIS A 153 1.28 13.89 -16.64
CA HIS A 153 2.54 13.25 -16.28
C HIS A 153 2.34 12.22 -15.16
N PRO A 154 3.11 11.13 -15.15
CA PRO A 154 3.04 10.14 -14.09
C PRO A 154 3.58 10.73 -12.78
N PRO A 155 2.98 10.41 -11.63
CA PRO A 155 3.38 10.99 -10.33
C PRO A 155 4.78 10.53 -9.89
N CYS A 156 5.27 9.40 -10.40
CA CYS A 156 6.57 8.86 -10.04
C CYS A 156 7.78 9.63 -10.58
N GLY A 157 7.56 10.82 -11.14
CA GLY A 157 8.61 11.70 -11.65
C GLY A 157 9.28 11.20 -12.93
N MET A 158 8.68 10.24 -13.63
CA MET A 158 9.21 9.76 -14.91
C MET A 158 9.22 10.90 -15.92
N LYS A 159 10.42 11.25 -16.40
CA LYS A 159 10.60 12.21 -17.48
C LYS A 159 10.31 11.51 -18.81
N GLY A 160 9.23 11.89 -19.49
CA GLY A 160 8.85 11.38 -20.81
C GLY A 160 7.42 10.84 -20.86
N LYS A 161 6.88 10.70 -22.07
CA LYS A 161 5.53 10.15 -22.31
C LYS A 161 5.61 8.62 -22.40
N CYS A 162 4.63 7.86 -21.91
CA CYS A 162 4.67 6.40 -22.08
C CYS A 162 4.68 6.02 -23.57
N SER A 163 4.11 6.85 -24.45
CA SER A 163 4.21 6.72 -25.91
C SER A 163 5.64 6.67 -26.46
N GLU A 164 6.64 7.11 -25.69
CA GLU A 164 8.06 7.09 -26.05
C GLU A 164 8.86 6.06 -25.23
N CYS A 165 8.25 5.47 -24.19
CA CYS A 165 8.88 4.48 -23.34
C CYS A 165 9.02 3.13 -24.06
N PRO A 166 10.23 2.54 -24.15
CA PRO A 166 10.44 1.23 -24.77
C PRO A 166 9.62 0.10 -24.13
N SER A 167 9.48 0.09 -22.80
CA SER A 167 8.69 -0.94 -22.09
C SER A 167 7.20 -0.84 -22.41
N PHE A 168 6.67 0.37 -22.59
CA PHE A 168 5.29 0.57 -23.00
C PHE A 168 5.07 0.20 -24.47
N ARG A 169 5.94 0.65 -25.38
CA ARG A 169 5.88 0.30 -26.82
C ARG A 169 5.96 -1.19 -27.08
N SER A 170 6.75 -1.91 -26.28
CA SER A 170 6.90 -3.37 -26.36
C SER A 170 5.82 -4.14 -25.57
N LYS A 171 4.79 -3.47 -25.05
CA LYS A 171 3.69 -4.05 -24.25
C LYS A 171 4.16 -4.80 -22.99
N LYS A 172 5.35 -4.49 -22.49
CA LYS A 172 5.85 -5.03 -21.21
C LYS A 172 5.26 -4.28 -20.02
N CYS A 173 4.92 -3.00 -20.19
CA CYS A 173 4.30 -2.17 -19.18
C CYS A 173 2.89 -1.77 -19.64
N MET A 174 1.90 -1.92 -18.76
CA MET A 174 0.51 -1.52 -19.02
C MET A 174 0.30 0.00 -19.02
N GLY A 175 1.33 0.81 -18.76
CA GLY A 175 1.22 2.28 -18.67
C GLY A 175 0.79 2.76 -17.28
N CYS A 176 0.79 4.07 -17.06
CA CYS A 176 0.35 4.65 -15.80
C CYS A 176 -1.18 4.87 -15.81
N PRO A 177 -1.92 4.39 -14.80
CA PRO A 177 -3.36 4.65 -14.67
C PRO A 177 -3.72 6.14 -14.72
N ILE A 178 -2.93 6.98 -14.03
CA ILE A 178 -3.17 8.42 -13.94
C ILE A 178 -3.04 9.15 -15.27
N THR A 179 -2.18 8.69 -16.18
CA THR A 179 -1.94 9.38 -17.46
C THR A 179 -2.95 9.05 -18.55
N GLY A 180 -3.92 8.16 -18.26
CA GLY A 180 -4.89 7.68 -19.24
C GLY A 180 -4.26 6.80 -20.34
N GLN A 181 -3.01 6.38 -20.18
CA GLN A 181 -2.30 5.49 -21.10
C GLN A 181 -2.37 4.02 -20.63
N TYR A 182 -3.18 3.74 -19.61
CA TYR A 182 -3.38 2.41 -19.06
C TYR A 182 -4.05 1.47 -20.06
N GLN A 183 -3.53 0.25 -20.17
CA GLN A 183 -3.99 -0.78 -21.10
C GLN A 183 -4.56 -2.03 -20.41
N GLY A 184 -4.62 -2.04 -19.08
CA GLY A 184 -5.26 -3.11 -18.31
C GLY A 184 -6.77 -2.88 -18.11
N THR A 185 -7.36 -3.64 -17.19
CA THR A 185 -8.81 -3.62 -16.90
C THR A 185 -9.17 -3.20 -15.48
N PHE A 186 -8.17 -3.12 -14.59
CA PHE A 186 -8.39 -2.89 -13.17
C PHE A 186 -8.63 -1.41 -12.78
N TYR A 187 -7.91 -0.48 -13.41
CA TYR A 187 -8.03 0.98 -13.20
C TYR A 187 -8.86 1.66 -14.28
#